data_AF-Q6GXA8-F1
#
_entry.id   AF-Q6GXA8-F1
#
_cell.length_a   1.000
_cell.length_b   1.000
_cell.length_c   1.000
_cell.angle_alpha   90.00
_cell.angle_beta   90.00
_cell.angle_gamma   90.00
#
_symmetry.space_group_name_H-M   'P 1'
#
loop_
_entity.id
_entity.type
_entity.pdbx_description
1 polymer ?
#
loop_
_entity_poly.entity_id
_entity_poly.type
_entity_poly.pdbx_seq_one_letter_code
_entity_poly.pdbx_strand_id
1 'polypeptide(L)'
;SEKEVDSGNDIYGNPIKRIQYEIKQIKMFKGPDKDIEFIYTAPSSAVCGVSLDVGGKKEYLIAGKAEGDGKMHITLCDFIVPWDTLSITQKKSLN
;
A
#
# COMPACT_ATOMS: atom_id res chain seq x y z
N SER A 1 -1.80 9.34 -6.61
CA SER A 1 -3.21 9.51 -7.02
C SER A 1 -4.01 8.28 -6.59
N GLU A 2 -5.34 8.35 -6.47
CA GLU A 2 -6.19 7.20 -6.13
C GLU A 2 -7.11 6.85 -7.32
N LYS A 3 -7.23 5.56 -7.64
CA LYS A 3 -8.12 5.07 -8.70
C LYS A 3 -8.70 3.70 -8.34
N GLU A 4 -9.99 3.49 -8.61
CA GLU A 4 -10.60 2.16 -8.57
C GLU A 4 -10.32 1.40 -9.87
N VAL A 5 -9.91 0.13 -9.77
CA VAL A 5 -9.59 -0.75 -10.90
C VAL A 5 -10.27 -2.10 -10.76
N ASP A 6 -10.69 -2.68 -11.89
CA ASP A 6 -11.25 -4.03 -11.94
C ASP A 6 -10.13 -5.08 -11.90
N SER A 7 -10.36 -6.15 -11.14
CA SER A 7 -9.40 -7.23 -10.87
C SER A 7 -9.98 -8.62 -11.17
N GLY A 8 -10.92 -8.69 -12.12
CA GLY A 8 -11.62 -9.92 -12.50
C GLY A 8 -12.97 -10.05 -11.79
N ASN A 9 -13.54 -11.26 -11.82
CA ASN A 9 -14.85 -11.53 -11.24
C ASN A 9 -14.74 -12.55 -10.10
N ASP A 10 -15.65 -12.45 -9.12
CA ASP A 10 -15.80 -13.43 -8.05
C ASP A 10 -16.49 -14.72 -8.55
N ILE A 11 -16.67 -15.69 -7.65
CA ILE A 11 -17.31 -16.97 -7.96
C ILE A 11 -18.79 -16.83 -8.37
N TYR A 12 -19.42 -15.68 -8.12
CA TYR A 12 -20.80 -15.38 -8.47
C TYR A 12 -20.89 -14.53 -9.75
N GLY A 13 -19.76 -14.17 -10.36
CA GLY A 13 -19.69 -13.35 -11.56
C GLY A 13 -19.72 -11.84 -11.31
N ASN A 14 -19.66 -11.39 -10.05
CA ASN A 14 -19.59 -9.96 -9.75
C ASN A 14 -18.17 -9.43 -9.97
N PRO A 15 -18.01 -8.19 -10.48
CA PRO A 15 -16.70 -7.60 -10.66
C PRO A 15 -16.02 -7.32 -9.32
N ILE A 16 -14.77 -7.77 -9.19
CA ILE A 16 -13.89 -7.50 -8.06
C ILE A 16 -13.19 -6.19 -8.32
N LYS A 17 -13.40 -5.23 -7.43
CA LYS A 17 -12.76 -3.92 -7.47
C LYS A 17 -11.60 -3.85 -6.49
N ARG A 18 -10.52 -3.20 -6.88
CA ARG A 18 -9.38 -2.83 -6.03
C ARG A 18 -9.14 -1.33 -6.10
N ILE A 19 -8.66 -0.76 -5.02
CA ILE A 19 -8.17 0.61 -5.02
C ILE A 19 -6.67 0.57 -5.33
N GLN A 20 -6.28 1.33 -6.34
CA GLN A 20 -4.91 1.55 -6.76
C GLN A 20 -4.46 2.92 -6.29
N TYR A 21 -3.40 2.95 -5.51
CA TYR A 21 -2.67 4.14 -5.11
C TYR A 21 -1.39 4.23 -5.92
N GLU A 22 -1.24 5.32 -6.67
CA GLU A 22 0.04 5.72 -7.25
C GLU A 22 0.82 6.48 -6.18
N ILE A 23 2.00 5.96 -5.85
CA ILE A 23 2.87 6.47 -4.80
C ILE A 23 4.24 6.85 -5.34
N LYS A 24 4.92 7.73 -4.61
CA LYS A 24 6.32 8.05 -4.85
C LYS A 24 7.16 7.41 -3.75
N GLN A 25 7.88 6.34 -4.08
CA GLN A 25 8.80 5.71 -3.15
C GLN A 25 9.92 6.68 -2.77
N ILE A 26 10.12 6.90 -1.48
CA ILE A 26 11.21 7.73 -0.95
C ILE A 26 12.44 6.87 -0.66
N LYS A 27 12.21 5.73 0.01
CA LYS A 27 13.24 4.76 0.38
C LYS A 27 12.65 3.37 0.53
N MET A 28 13.36 2.36 0.07
CA MET A 28 13.05 0.95 0.35
C MET A 28 14.00 0.42 1.42
N PHE A 29 13.45 -0.14 2.49
CA PHE A 29 14.22 -0.77 3.58
C PHE A 29 14.39 -2.28 3.38
N LYS A 30 13.40 -2.93 2.77
CA LYS A 30 13.41 -4.35 2.45
C LYS A 30 12.47 -4.63 1.27
N GLY A 31 12.97 -5.30 0.24
CA GLY A 31 12.16 -5.63 -0.93
C GLY A 31 13.01 -5.89 -2.18
N PRO A 32 12.37 -5.96 -3.36
CA PRO A 32 13.05 -6.14 -4.64
C PRO A 32 13.79 -4.87 -5.09
N ASP A 33 14.74 -5.00 -6.03
CA ASP A 33 15.51 -3.86 -6.54
C ASP A 33 14.67 -2.84 -7.33
N LYS A 34 13.48 -3.23 -7.80
CA LYS A 34 12.57 -2.36 -8.54
C LYS A 34 11.70 -1.56 -7.57
N ASP A 35 11.62 -0.25 -7.79
CA ASP A 35 10.75 0.64 -7.04
C ASP A 35 9.28 0.26 -7.12
N ILE A 36 8.58 0.44 -6.01
CA ILE A 36 7.12 0.29 -5.93
C ILE A 36 6.47 1.59 -6.39
N GLU A 37 5.74 1.52 -7.49
CA GLU A 37 4.99 2.63 -8.10
C GLU A 37 3.50 2.56 -7.72
N PHE A 38 2.99 1.33 -7.54
CA PHE A 38 1.57 1.09 -7.31
C PHE A 38 1.32 0.22 -6.08
N ILE A 39 0.41 0.68 -5.25
CA ILE A 39 -0.11 -0.05 -4.11
C ILE A 39 -1.58 -0.38 -4.35
N TYR A 40 -1.95 -1.64 -4.15
CA TYR A 40 -3.31 -2.14 -4.25
C TYR A 40 -3.86 -2.47 -2.87
N THR A 41 -5.13 -2.16 -2.66
CA THR A 41 -5.87 -2.57 -1.46
C THR A 41 -7.34 -2.79 -1.78
N ALA A 42 -8.08 -3.40 -0.86
CA ALA A 42 -9.51 -3.62 -1.03
C ALA A 42 -10.28 -2.29 -0.85
N PRO A 43 -11.48 -2.13 -1.46
CA PRO A 43 -12.22 -0.88 -1.44
C PRO A 43 -12.93 -0.59 -0.12
N SER A 44 -13.08 -1.58 0.77
CA SER A 44 -13.79 -1.41 2.04
C SER A 44 -13.00 -2.00 3.19
N SER A 45 -13.05 -1.32 4.34
CA SER A 45 -12.44 -1.79 5.59
C SER A 45 -13.00 -3.14 6.05
N ALA A 46 -14.24 -3.46 5.69
CA ALA A 46 -14.87 -4.75 6.01
C ALA A 46 -14.14 -5.95 5.39
N VAL A 47 -13.38 -5.72 4.32
CA VAL A 47 -12.52 -6.71 3.64
C VAL A 47 -11.05 -6.30 3.69
N CYS A 48 -10.65 -5.67 4.79
CA CYS A 48 -9.28 -5.25 5.08
C CYS A 48 -8.73 -4.14 4.16
N GLY A 49 -9.60 -3.35 3.54
CA GLY A 49 -9.22 -2.19 2.71
C GLY A 49 -8.67 -1.02 3.52
N VAL A 50 -7.58 -0.42 3.01
CA VAL A 50 -6.90 0.72 3.64
C VAL A 50 -7.17 1.99 2.86
N SER A 51 -7.39 3.11 3.55
CA SER A 51 -7.44 4.44 2.92
C SER A 51 -6.17 5.21 3.26
N LEU A 52 -5.45 5.67 2.24
CA LEU A 52 -4.23 6.46 2.38
C LEU A 52 -4.49 7.92 2.02
N ASP A 53 -3.84 8.85 2.73
CA ASP A 53 -3.92 10.28 2.42
C ASP A 53 -3.02 10.60 1.22
N VAL A 54 -3.64 10.77 0.05
CA VAL A 54 -2.96 11.12 -1.21
C VAL A 54 -2.72 12.62 -1.38
N GLY A 55 -2.98 13.45 -0.36
CA GLY A 55 -2.80 14.91 -0.40
C GLY A 55 -1.35 15.39 -0.51
N GLY A 56 -0.37 14.49 -0.67
CA GLY A 56 1.03 14.79 -0.97
C GLY A 56 1.86 15.36 0.19
N LYS A 57 1.27 15.51 1.38
CA LYS A 57 1.94 16.10 2.56
C LYS A 57 2.33 15.08 3.63
N LYS A 58 1.90 13.82 3.49
CA LYS A 58 2.15 12.77 4.49
C LYS A 58 3.05 11.70 3.92
N GLU A 59 4.09 11.38 4.68
CA GLU A 59 4.95 10.24 4.45
C GLU A 59 4.46 9.07 5.32
N TYR A 60 4.53 7.86 4.77
CA TYR A 60 4.12 6.65 5.45
C TYR A 60 5.25 5.62 5.43
N LEU A 61 5.41 4.90 6.53
CA LEU A 61 6.07 3.61 6.50
C LEU A 61 5.02 2.54 6.19
N ILE A 62 5.23 1.82 5.10
CA ILE A 62 4.31 0.80 4.62
C ILE A 62 5.08 -0.52 4.54
N ALA A 63 4.69 -1.48 5.36
CA ALA A 63 5.02 -2.89 5.16
C ALA A 63 3.84 -3.59 4.47
N GLY A 64 4.10 -4.65 3.71
CA GLY A 64 3.05 -5.41 3.03
C GLY A 64 3.63 -6.38 2.02
N LYS A 65 2.78 -6.89 1.13
CA LYS A 65 3.12 -7.99 0.23
C LYS A 65 3.50 -7.47 -1.15
N ALA A 66 4.68 -7.82 -1.64
CA ALA A 66 5.05 -7.56 -3.04
C ALA A 66 4.22 -8.43 -4.00
N GLU A 67 3.63 -7.82 -5.03
CA GLU A 67 2.92 -8.53 -6.12
C GLU A 67 3.79 -8.65 -7.39
N GLY A 68 4.98 -8.04 -7.41
CA GLY A 68 5.90 -8.05 -8.54
C GLY A 68 5.77 -6.82 -9.44
N ASP A 69 6.74 -6.60 -10.33
CA ASP A 69 6.73 -5.53 -11.33
C ASP A 69 6.51 -4.10 -10.81
N GLY A 70 6.92 -3.80 -9.57
CA GLY A 70 6.71 -2.48 -8.96
C GLY A 70 5.32 -2.31 -8.34
N LYS A 71 4.63 -3.44 -8.09
CA LYS A 71 3.30 -3.49 -7.46
C LYS A 71 3.39 -4.13 -6.08
N MET A 72 2.57 -3.63 -5.18
CA MET A 72 2.45 -4.11 -3.81
C MET A 72 0.98 -4.19 -3.43
N HIS A 73 0.63 -5.14 -2.56
CA HIS A 73 -0.68 -5.24 -1.94
C HIS A 73 -0.58 -4.98 -0.44
N ILE A 74 -1.51 -4.18 0.07
CA ILE A 74 -1.60 -3.83 1.49
C ILE A 74 -3.02 -4.04 2.01
N THR A 75 -3.10 -4.32 3.30
CA THR A 75 -4.32 -4.60 4.04
C THR A 75 -4.31 -3.86 5.38
N LEU A 76 -5.47 -3.76 6.03
CA LEU A 76 -5.58 -3.17 7.37
C LEU A 76 -4.73 -3.88 8.45
N CYS A 77 -4.31 -5.12 8.18
CA CYS A 77 -3.49 -5.89 9.11
C CYS A 77 -2.00 -5.63 8.94
N ASP A 78 -1.59 -4.96 7.87
CA ASP A 78 -0.20 -4.63 7.62
C ASP A 78 0.27 -3.44 8.46
N PHE A 79 1.58 -3.32 8.65
CA PHE A 79 2.16 -2.22 9.43
C PHE A 79 2.24 -0.95 8.56
N ILE A 80 1.22 -0.10 8.69
CA ILE A 80 1.04 1.13 7.93
C ILE A 80 0.86 2.28 8.91
N VAL A 81 1.88 3.12 9.04
CA VAL A 81 1.88 4.24 9.98
C VAL A 81 2.48 5.50 9.36
N PRO A 82 2.01 6.71 9.73
CA PRO A 82 2.66 7.94 9.30
C PRO A 82 4.10 8.00 9.81
N TRP A 83 5.03 8.37 8.95
CA TRP A 83 6.47 8.37 9.25
C TRP A 83 6.83 9.19 10.50
N ASP A 84 6.13 10.30 10.73
CA ASP A 84 6.36 11.19 11.87
C ASP A 84 5.94 10.60 13.23
N THR A 85 5.14 9.53 13.23
CA THR A 85 4.71 8.85 14.46
C THR A 85 5.72 7.81 14.95
N LEU A 86 6.68 7.42 14.12
CA LEU A 86 7.72 6.46 14.50
C LEU A 86 8.74 7.09 15.45
N SER A 87 9.11 6.36 16.49
CA SER A 87 10.21 6.73 17.37
C SER A 87 11.55 6.74 16.62
N ILE A 88 12.52 7.49 17.15
CA ILE A 88 13.88 7.55 16.60
C ILE A 88 14.50 6.15 16.52
N THR A 89 14.26 5.31 17.53
CA THR A 89 14.76 3.93 17.57
C THR A 89 14.15 3.10 16.45
N GLN A 90 12.82 3.17 16.23
CA GLN A 90 12.17 2.47 15.12
C GLN A 90 12.73 2.91 13.76
N LYS A 91 12.90 4.22 13.54
CA LYS A 91 13.47 4.74 12.27
C LYS A 91 14.89 4.23 12.02
N LYS A 92 15.72 4.14 13.06
CA LYS A 92 17.10 3.63 12.96
C LYS A 92 17.15 2.13 12.68
N SER A 93 16.29 1.33 13.32
CA SER A 93 16.28 -0.13 13.18
C SER A 93 15.75 -0.63 11.83
N LEU A 94 15.24 0.25 10.97
CA LEU A 94 14.83 -0.11 9.61
C LEU A 94 16.01 -0.17 8.62
N ASN A 95 17.17 0.38 8.98
CA ASN A 95 18.38 0.34 8.16
C ASN A 95 19.26 -0.88 8.48
#